data_AF-A0A1A0IFX3-F1
#
_entry.id   AF-A0A1A0IFX3-F1
#
_cell.length_a   1.000
_cell.length_b   1.000
_cell.length_c   1.000
_cell.angle_alpha   90.00
_cell.angle_beta   90.00
_cell.angle_gamma   90.00
#
_symmetry.space_group_name_H-M   'P 1'
#
loop_
_entity.id
_entity.type
_entity.pdbx_description
1 polymer ?
#
loop_
_entity_poly.entity_id
_entity_poly.type
_entity_poly.pdbx_seq_one_letter_code
_entity_poly.pdbx_strand_id
1 'polypeptide(L)'
;MLIEAIEVEKLIVIPGLDVLLAEPERFGLIDETSAALRQAVTRHENAVDVLIGMLIDSIGEDASAADQLNNAPAVLPVRALQSIVDDYRDGNDVAKVDMVRLAFLFVAVHALTDPTNCATASRNLNLVPPPLHRDRAVLGRVMAHALPTFTARDRDLFAVYVSKASAFFAVPAPASQTPEDDGATDLAILRYNPHALRTSCQHIGLGGSAVRVAGLG
;
A
#
# COMPACT_ATOMS: atom_id res chain seq x y z
N MET A 1 -8.52 -4.82 9.00
CA MET A 1 -8.63 -6.30 9.24
C MET A 1 -7.33 -7.00 8.85
N LEU A 2 -7.00 -8.21 9.35
CA LEU A 2 -5.75 -8.91 8.97
C LEU A 2 -5.71 -9.24 7.46
N ILE A 3 -6.84 -9.69 6.92
CA ILE A 3 -7.05 -9.98 5.50
C ILE A 3 -6.74 -8.77 4.62
N GLU A 4 -7.24 -7.60 5.01
CA GLU A 4 -6.98 -6.33 4.31
C GLU A 4 -5.48 -6.00 4.24
N ALA A 5 -4.75 -6.19 5.35
CA ALA A 5 -3.31 -5.97 5.37
C ALA A 5 -2.58 -6.95 4.44
N ILE A 6 -2.95 -8.23 4.47
CA ILE A 6 -2.38 -9.26 3.58
C ILE A 6 -2.64 -8.89 2.11
N GLU A 7 -3.87 -8.52 1.76
CA GLU A 7 -4.23 -8.19 0.38
C GLU A 7 -3.50 -6.94 -0.12
N VAL A 8 -3.41 -5.88 0.69
CA VAL A 8 -2.65 -4.67 0.33
C VAL A 8 -1.17 -5.01 0.11
N GLU A 9 -0.56 -5.78 1.00
CA GLU A 9 0.84 -6.16 0.87
C GLU A 9 1.09 -7.02 -0.39
N LYS A 10 0.31 -8.09 -0.58
CA LYS A 10 0.48 -9.05 -1.69
C LYS A 10 0.10 -8.50 -3.05
N LEU A 11 -0.93 -7.65 -3.12
CA LEU A 11 -1.54 -7.26 -4.40
C LEU A 11 -1.26 -5.81 -4.79
N ILE A 12 -0.74 -4.99 -3.86
CA ILE A 12 -0.39 -3.59 -4.13
C ILE A 12 1.10 -3.34 -3.87
N VAL A 13 1.58 -3.62 -2.66
CA VAL A 13 2.93 -3.21 -2.25
C VAL A 13 4.00 -4.02 -2.99
N ILE A 14 3.99 -5.34 -2.89
CA ILE A 14 4.99 -6.19 -3.55
C ILE A 14 4.97 -5.99 -5.09
N PRO A 15 3.82 -6.08 -5.78
CA PRO A 15 3.79 -5.88 -7.24
C PRO A 15 4.20 -4.46 -7.67
N GLY A 16 3.95 -3.44 -6.85
CA GLY A 16 4.41 -2.09 -7.13
C GLY A 16 5.92 -1.94 -7.01
N LEU A 17 6.54 -2.59 -6.01
CA LEU A 17 8.00 -2.62 -5.87
C LEU A 17 8.65 -3.37 -7.04
N ASP A 18 8.01 -4.44 -7.52
CA ASP A 18 8.48 -5.20 -8.69
C ASP A 18 8.48 -4.35 -9.97
N VAL A 19 7.53 -3.42 -10.14
CA VAL A 19 7.55 -2.47 -11.26
C VAL A 19 8.82 -1.61 -11.25
N LEU A 20 9.23 -1.11 -10.08
CA LEU A 20 10.47 -0.34 -9.96
C LEU A 20 11.71 -1.19 -10.29
N LEU A 21 11.72 -2.45 -9.86
CA LEU A 21 12.82 -3.39 -10.07
C LEU A 21 12.90 -3.94 -11.50
N ALA A 22 11.77 -3.96 -12.22
CA ALA A 22 11.71 -4.44 -13.61
C ALA A 22 12.32 -3.43 -14.59
N GLU A 23 12.22 -2.12 -14.30
CA GLU A 23 12.74 -1.05 -15.17
C GLU A 23 13.67 -0.09 -14.41
N PRO A 24 14.82 -0.57 -13.87
CA PRO A 24 15.66 0.22 -12.99
C PRO A 24 16.21 1.49 -13.67
N GLU A 25 16.53 1.41 -14.96
CA GLU A 25 17.02 2.56 -15.73
C GLU A 25 15.97 3.67 -15.88
N ARG A 26 14.70 3.30 -16.07
CA ARG A 26 13.58 4.26 -16.21
C ARG A 26 13.39 5.09 -14.93
N PHE A 27 13.60 4.48 -13.78
CA PHE A 27 13.48 5.14 -12.47
C PHE A 27 14.81 5.66 -11.94
N GLY A 28 15.90 5.59 -12.71
CA GLY A 28 17.22 6.05 -12.32
C GLY A 28 17.77 5.32 -11.09
N LEU A 29 17.47 4.03 -10.96
CA LEU A 29 17.92 3.21 -9.83
C LEU A 29 19.39 2.86 -9.98
N ILE A 30 20.20 3.27 -9.00
CA ILE A 30 21.55 2.77 -8.80
C ILE A 30 21.54 1.44 -8.04
N ASP A 31 22.65 0.71 -8.05
CA ASP A 31 22.78 -0.62 -7.44
C ASP A 31 22.38 -0.63 -5.97
N GLU A 32 22.79 0.39 -5.20
CA GLU A 32 22.45 0.48 -3.77
C GLU A 32 20.94 0.63 -3.55
N THR A 33 20.26 1.39 -4.41
CA THR A 33 18.81 1.61 -4.29
C THR A 33 18.02 0.39 -4.77
N SER A 34 18.49 -0.26 -5.84
CA SER A 34 17.95 -1.54 -6.31
C SER A 34 18.09 -2.63 -5.24
N ALA A 35 19.24 -2.73 -4.58
CA ALA A 35 19.44 -3.64 -3.47
C ALA A 35 18.52 -3.33 -2.28
N ALA A 36 18.33 -2.05 -1.95
CA ALA A 36 17.41 -1.63 -0.89
C ALA A 36 15.94 -1.99 -1.21
N LEU A 37 15.51 -1.85 -2.47
CA LEU A 37 14.18 -2.23 -2.93
C LEU A 37 13.98 -3.75 -2.92
N ARG A 38 14.96 -4.55 -3.35
CA ARG A 38 14.89 -6.03 -3.22
C ARG A 38 14.76 -6.45 -1.76
N GLN A 39 15.53 -5.83 -0.87
CA GLN A 39 15.40 -6.08 0.56
C GLN A 39 14.03 -5.63 1.10
N ALA A 40 13.42 -4.59 0.53
CA ALA A 40 12.07 -4.17 0.88
C ALA A 40 11.05 -5.24 0.46
N VAL A 41 11.13 -5.77 -0.76
CA VAL A 41 10.28 -6.88 -1.22
C VAL A 41 10.36 -8.05 -0.26
N THR A 42 11.57 -8.53 0.08
CA THR A 42 11.74 -9.64 1.05
C THR A 42 11.15 -9.32 2.43
N ARG A 43 11.22 -8.06 2.89
CA ARG A 43 10.57 -7.66 4.15
C ARG A 43 9.05 -7.74 4.05
N HIS A 44 8.47 -7.26 2.96
CA HIS A 44 7.03 -7.30 2.73
C HIS A 44 6.51 -8.73 2.56
N GLU A 45 7.26 -9.60 1.88
CA GLU A 45 6.97 -11.05 1.81
C GLU A 45 6.96 -11.69 3.20
N ASN A 46 8.00 -11.45 4.01
CA ASN A 46 8.04 -11.95 5.39
C ASN A 46 6.89 -11.39 6.25
N ALA A 47 6.51 -10.11 6.05
CA ALA A 47 5.39 -9.51 6.76
C ALA A 47 4.06 -10.19 6.37
N VAL A 48 3.88 -10.51 5.09
CA VAL A 48 2.74 -11.30 4.60
C VAL A 48 2.67 -12.66 5.29
N ASP A 49 3.79 -13.38 5.37
CA ASP A 49 3.84 -14.69 6.02
C ASP A 49 3.47 -14.61 7.51
N VAL A 50 3.96 -13.58 8.21
CA VAL A 50 3.59 -13.31 9.61
C VAL A 50 2.09 -12.99 9.74
N LEU A 51 1.55 -12.15 8.88
CA LEU A 51 0.13 -11.80 8.90
C LEU A 51 -0.77 -13.00 8.58
N ILE A 52 -0.35 -13.88 7.67
CA ILE A 52 -1.03 -15.15 7.36
C ILE A 52 -0.97 -16.07 8.58
N GLY A 53 0.17 -16.19 9.24
CA GLY A 53 0.30 -16.96 10.48
C GLY A 53 -0.65 -16.46 11.58
N MET A 54 -0.67 -15.15 11.83
CA MET A 54 -1.60 -14.52 12.77
C MET A 54 -3.06 -14.76 12.40
N LEU A 55 -3.38 -14.73 11.11
CA LEU A 55 -4.74 -14.99 10.63
C LEU A 55 -5.15 -16.43 10.87
N ILE A 56 -4.29 -17.41 10.54
CA ILE A 56 -4.51 -18.84 10.83
C ILE A 56 -4.72 -19.05 12.33
N ASP A 57 -3.85 -18.47 13.16
CA ASP A 57 -3.95 -18.56 14.62
C ASP A 57 -5.26 -17.94 15.15
N SER A 58 -5.74 -16.85 14.53
CA SER A 58 -6.99 -16.17 14.93
C SER A 58 -8.25 -16.92 14.52
N ILE A 59 -8.16 -17.73 13.46
CA ILE A 59 -9.28 -18.50 12.90
C ILE A 59 -9.52 -19.80 13.70
N GLY A 60 -8.46 -20.39 14.28
CA GLY A 60 -8.55 -21.69 14.97
C GLY A 60 -8.89 -22.86 14.04
N GLU A 61 -9.19 -24.05 14.58
CA GLU A 61 -9.67 -25.22 13.80
C GLU A 61 -11.13 -25.05 13.29
N ASP A 62 -11.62 -23.82 13.15
CA ASP A 62 -13.00 -23.56 12.75
C ASP A 62 -13.09 -23.44 11.23
N ALA A 63 -13.50 -24.52 10.57
CA ALA A 63 -13.60 -24.62 9.10
C ALA A 63 -14.44 -23.48 8.48
N SER A 64 -15.37 -22.89 9.25
CA SER A 64 -16.18 -21.75 8.84
C SER A 64 -15.36 -20.48 8.58
N ALA A 65 -14.26 -20.25 9.31
CA ALA A 65 -13.49 -19.02 9.21
C ALA A 65 -12.43 -19.08 8.08
N ALA A 66 -11.95 -20.28 7.73
CA ALA A 66 -11.19 -20.49 6.49
C ALA A 66 -12.05 -20.25 5.23
N ASP A 67 -13.33 -20.66 5.24
CA ASP A 67 -14.26 -20.38 4.15
C ASP A 67 -14.61 -18.88 4.06
N GLN A 68 -14.76 -18.17 5.18
CA GLN A 68 -14.93 -16.72 5.17
C GLN A 68 -13.72 -15.99 4.58
N LEU A 69 -12.50 -16.48 4.85
CA LEU A 69 -11.28 -15.93 4.27
C LEU A 69 -11.23 -16.12 2.74
N ASN A 70 -11.54 -17.32 2.26
CA ASN A 70 -11.51 -17.63 0.83
C ASN A 70 -12.58 -16.88 0.01
N ASN A 71 -13.69 -16.51 0.67
CA ASN A 71 -14.81 -15.82 0.04
C ASN A 71 -14.89 -14.33 0.38
N ALA A 72 -13.95 -13.80 1.17
CA ALA A 72 -13.92 -12.38 1.50
C ALA A 72 -13.75 -11.57 0.22
N PRO A 73 -14.63 -10.58 -0.05
CA PRO A 73 -14.44 -9.71 -1.20
C PRO A 73 -13.15 -8.91 -0.99
N ALA A 74 -12.32 -8.87 -2.03
CA ALA A 74 -11.08 -8.11 -1.98
C ALA A 74 -11.32 -6.67 -1.51
N VAL A 75 -10.39 -6.12 -0.75
CA VAL A 75 -10.55 -4.80 -0.17
C VAL A 75 -10.60 -3.73 -1.25
N LEU A 76 -11.29 -2.62 -0.97
CA LEU A 76 -11.62 -1.61 -1.97
C LEU A 76 -10.39 -1.12 -2.77
N PRO A 77 -9.22 -0.82 -2.15
CA PRO A 77 -8.04 -0.43 -2.91
C PRO A 77 -7.57 -1.50 -3.91
N VAL A 78 -7.64 -2.78 -3.54
CA VAL A 78 -7.24 -3.89 -4.42
C VAL A 78 -8.21 -4.04 -5.58
N ARG A 79 -9.52 -4.04 -5.32
CA ARG A 79 -10.53 -4.09 -6.39
C ARG A 79 -10.41 -2.92 -7.35
N ALA A 80 -10.18 -1.71 -6.82
CA ALA A 80 -10.00 -0.52 -7.63
C ALA A 80 -8.73 -0.61 -8.49
N LEU A 81 -7.61 -1.08 -7.93
CA LEU A 81 -6.39 -1.31 -8.70
C LEU A 81 -6.63 -2.30 -9.85
N GLN A 82 -7.25 -3.45 -9.55
CA GLN A 82 -7.54 -4.49 -10.54
C GLN A 82 -8.43 -3.95 -11.67
N SER A 83 -9.55 -3.30 -11.32
CA SER A 83 -10.46 -2.71 -12.31
C SER A 83 -9.76 -1.69 -13.22
N ILE A 84 -8.94 -0.79 -12.66
CA ILE A 84 -8.23 0.22 -13.45
C ILE A 84 -7.17 -0.45 -14.35
N VAL A 85 -6.45 -1.45 -13.83
CA VAL A 85 -5.43 -2.17 -14.60
C VAL A 85 -6.06 -2.96 -15.76
N ASP A 86 -7.20 -3.61 -15.53
CA ASP A 86 -7.89 -4.39 -16.55
C ASP A 86 -8.39 -3.48 -17.69
N ASP A 87 -8.92 -2.28 -17.38
CA ASP A 87 -9.31 -1.28 -18.38
C ASP A 87 -8.14 -0.88 -19.31
N TYR A 88 -6.90 -0.84 -18.81
CA TYR A 88 -5.72 -0.48 -19.60
C TYR A 88 -5.05 -1.68 -20.28
N ARG A 89 -5.25 -2.89 -19.76
CA ARG A 89 -4.78 -4.12 -20.40
C ARG A 89 -5.49 -4.37 -21.73
N ASP A 90 -6.78 -4.09 -21.79
CA ASP A 90 -7.55 -4.18 -23.03
C ASP A 90 -7.04 -3.20 -24.11
N GLY A 91 -6.41 -2.09 -23.68
CA GLY A 91 -5.73 -1.12 -24.55
C GLY A 91 -4.24 -1.41 -24.82
N ASN A 92 -3.68 -2.48 -24.26
CA ASN A 92 -2.26 -2.86 -24.33
C ASN A 92 -1.26 -1.74 -23.90
N ASP A 93 -1.64 -0.91 -22.92
CA ASP A 93 -0.82 0.21 -22.46
C ASP A 93 -0.07 -0.13 -21.15
N VAL A 94 1.02 -0.91 -21.30
CA VAL A 94 1.84 -1.41 -20.18
C VAL A 94 2.37 -0.27 -19.31
N ALA A 95 2.81 0.84 -19.93
CA ALA A 95 3.35 1.99 -19.21
C ALA A 95 2.31 2.65 -18.28
N LYS A 96 1.04 2.67 -18.67
CA LYS A 96 -0.05 3.14 -17.80
C LYS A 96 -0.35 2.17 -16.68
N VAL A 97 -0.33 0.87 -16.94
CA VAL A 97 -0.50 -0.16 -15.89
C VAL A 97 0.55 0.01 -14.79
N ASP A 98 1.81 0.21 -15.18
CA ASP A 98 2.90 0.46 -14.25
C ASP A 98 2.68 1.75 -13.45
N MET A 99 2.23 2.82 -14.11
CA MET A 99 1.93 4.09 -13.46
C MET A 99 0.84 3.96 -12.39
N VAL A 100 -0.21 3.18 -12.68
CA VAL A 100 -1.30 2.90 -11.73
C VAL A 100 -0.75 2.12 -10.54
N ARG A 101 0.01 1.05 -10.78
CA ARG A 101 0.62 0.23 -9.72
C ARG A 101 1.54 1.05 -8.83
N LEU A 102 2.37 1.91 -9.40
CA LEU A 102 3.25 2.82 -8.66
C LEU A 102 2.46 3.83 -7.83
N ALA A 103 1.36 4.36 -8.34
CA ALA A 103 0.53 5.31 -7.60
C ALA A 103 -0.14 4.65 -6.39
N PHE A 104 -0.67 3.43 -6.56
CA PHE A 104 -1.24 2.65 -5.45
C PHE A 104 -0.18 2.23 -4.43
N LEU A 105 1.01 1.80 -4.87
CA LEU A 105 2.17 1.57 -4.00
C LEU A 105 2.51 2.81 -3.19
N PHE A 106 2.65 3.96 -3.85
CA PHE A 106 3.05 5.21 -3.21
C PHE A 106 2.06 5.60 -2.11
N VAL A 107 0.76 5.49 -2.38
CA VAL A 107 -0.27 5.74 -1.36
C VAL A 107 -0.20 4.70 -0.24
N ALA A 108 -0.10 3.41 -0.54
CA ALA A 108 -0.03 2.36 0.49
C ALA A 108 1.16 2.60 1.44
N VAL A 109 2.36 2.79 0.90
CA VAL A 109 3.59 2.98 1.68
C VAL A 109 3.56 4.29 2.47
N HIS A 110 3.08 5.39 1.90
CA HIS A 110 3.17 6.71 2.54
C HIS A 110 1.93 7.12 3.36
N ALA A 111 0.79 6.47 3.16
CA ALA A 111 -0.46 6.83 3.83
C ALA A 111 -0.92 5.78 4.84
N LEU A 112 -0.61 4.49 4.68
CA LEU A 112 -1.07 3.47 5.63
C LEU A 112 -0.13 3.33 6.81
N THR A 113 -0.68 3.12 8.01
CA THR A 113 0.09 2.66 9.17
C THR A 113 0.64 1.26 8.91
N ASP A 114 1.79 0.99 9.53
CA ASP A 114 2.41 -0.31 9.47
C ASP A 114 1.57 -1.33 10.24
N PRO A 115 1.08 -2.40 9.59
CA PRO A 115 0.25 -3.42 10.24
C PRO A 115 1.02 -4.21 11.31
N THR A 116 2.36 -4.14 11.29
CA THR A 116 3.28 -4.74 12.28
C THR A 116 3.76 -3.72 13.34
N ASN A 117 3.61 -2.41 13.09
CA ASN A 117 3.85 -1.35 14.09
C ASN A 117 2.59 -1.11 14.91
N CYS A 118 2.18 -2.14 15.62
CA CYS A 118 1.17 -2.02 16.64
C CYS A 118 1.79 -1.27 17.83
N ALA A 119 1.69 0.07 17.84
CA ALA A 119 1.79 0.84 19.08
C ALA A 119 0.61 0.55 20.05
N THR A 120 -0.23 -0.44 19.71
CA THR A 120 -1.20 -1.17 20.55
C THR A 120 -0.84 -2.65 20.75
N ALA A 121 0.29 -3.15 20.22
CA ALA A 121 0.77 -4.50 20.55
C ALA A 121 1.32 -4.46 21.97
N SER A 122 0.71 -5.27 22.81
CA SER A 122 1.14 -5.70 24.14
C SER A 122 2.64 -5.48 24.43
N ARG A 123 2.93 -4.98 25.64
CA ARG A 123 4.28 -4.84 26.26
C ARG A 123 5.19 -6.07 26.14
N ASN A 124 4.69 -7.21 25.65
CA ASN A 124 5.41 -8.48 25.53
C ASN A 124 5.99 -8.76 24.13
N LEU A 125 5.75 -7.92 23.11
CA LEU A 125 6.30 -8.11 21.76
C LEU A 125 7.36 -7.03 21.48
N ASN A 126 8.61 -7.32 21.85
CA ASN A 126 9.79 -6.52 21.51
C ASN A 126 10.03 -6.55 19.98
N LEU A 127 9.24 -5.80 19.22
CA LEU A 127 9.47 -5.60 17.79
C LEU A 127 10.33 -4.35 17.57
N VAL A 128 11.49 -4.60 16.97
CA VAL A 128 12.54 -3.70 16.46
C VAL A 128 11.93 -2.55 15.63
N PRO A 129 12.58 -1.36 15.53
CA PRO A 129 12.01 -0.16 14.89
C PRO A 129 11.32 -0.40 13.53
N PRO A 130 10.29 0.40 13.18
CA PRO A 130 9.31 0.00 12.18
C PRO A 130 9.95 -0.14 10.78
N PRO A 131 9.82 -1.31 10.12
CA PRO A 131 10.31 -1.56 8.77
C PRO A 131 9.93 -0.46 7.77
N LEU A 132 8.70 0.07 7.89
CA LEU A 132 8.08 0.98 6.93
C LEU A 132 8.68 2.39 6.87
N HIS A 133 9.35 2.89 7.90
CA HIS A 133 10.07 4.18 7.78
C HIS A 133 11.22 4.08 6.80
N ARG A 134 11.90 2.93 6.78
CA ARG A 134 13.00 2.68 5.86
C ARG A 134 12.49 2.58 4.43
N ASP A 135 11.38 1.88 4.22
CA ASP A 135 10.79 1.67 2.90
C ASP A 135 10.15 2.95 2.35
N ARG A 136 9.47 3.74 3.18
CA ARG A 136 9.03 5.11 2.85
C ARG A 136 10.18 6.01 2.43
N ALA A 137 11.30 5.97 3.14
CA ALA A 137 12.47 6.79 2.80
C ALA A 137 13.12 6.34 1.49
N VAL A 138 13.20 5.04 1.24
CA VAL A 138 13.72 4.49 -0.02
C VAL A 138 12.80 4.87 -1.18
N LEU A 139 11.50 4.59 -1.08
CA LEU A 139 10.52 4.90 -2.12
C LEU A 139 10.42 6.41 -2.36
N GLY A 140 10.41 7.22 -1.29
CA GLY A 140 10.42 8.68 -1.39
C GLY A 140 11.62 9.20 -2.17
N ARG A 141 12.82 8.67 -1.93
CA ARG A 141 14.03 9.03 -2.69
C ARG A 141 13.96 8.60 -4.15
N VAL A 142 13.51 7.37 -4.42
CA VAL A 142 13.32 6.86 -5.78
C VAL A 142 12.38 7.76 -6.57
N MET A 143 11.20 8.04 -6.00
CA MET A 143 10.20 8.87 -6.66
C MET A 143 10.64 10.33 -6.80
N ALA A 144 11.34 10.90 -5.82
CA ALA A 144 11.91 12.25 -5.93
C ALA A 144 12.96 12.37 -7.04
N HIS A 145 13.66 11.28 -7.36
CA HIS A 145 14.62 11.24 -8.46
C HIS A 145 13.96 10.96 -9.82
N ALA A 146 13.00 10.03 -9.86
CA ALA A 146 12.32 9.61 -11.09
C ALA A 146 11.28 10.63 -11.59
N LEU A 147 10.50 11.24 -10.70
CA LEU A 147 9.43 12.15 -11.11
C LEU A 147 9.93 13.34 -11.95
N PRO A 148 11.10 13.96 -11.67
CA PRO A 148 11.70 14.97 -12.53
C PRO A 148 12.12 14.51 -13.94
N THR A 149 12.22 13.20 -14.20
CA THR A 149 12.53 12.68 -15.55
C THR A 149 11.27 12.39 -16.36
N PHE A 150 10.11 12.28 -15.71
CA PHE A 150 8.84 12.05 -16.37
C PHE A 150 8.45 13.23 -17.26
N THR A 151 7.75 12.95 -18.36
CA THR A 151 7.12 14.00 -19.16
C THR A 151 6.05 14.72 -18.33
N ALA A 152 5.69 15.95 -18.71
CA ALA A 152 4.63 16.70 -18.00
C ALA A 152 3.32 15.89 -17.94
N ARG A 153 2.97 15.22 -19.05
CA ARG A 153 1.79 14.35 -19.14
C ARG A 153 1.85 13.19 -18.15
N ASP A 154 2.99 12.52 -18.02
CA ASP A 154 3.14 11.38 -17.12
C ASP A 154 3.10 11.79 -15.65
N ARG A 155 3.64 12.97 -15.31
CA ARG A 155 3.52 13.55 -13.97
C ARG A 155 2.07 13.86 -13.62
N ASP A 156 1.33 14.50 -14.52
CA ASP A 156 -0.08 14.81 -14.32
C ASP A 156 -0.90 13.52 -14.18
N LEU A 157 -0.61 12.52 -15.01
CA LEU A 157 -1.28 11.22 -14.93
C LEU A 157 -0.98 10.49 -13.62
N PHE A 158 0.28 10.51 -13.17
CA PHE A 158 0.65 9.97 -11.86
C PHE A 158 -0.09 10.69 -10.73
N ALA A 159 -0.16 12.03 -10.75
CA ALA A 159 -0.89 12.82 -9.77
C ALA A 159 -2.40 12.46 -9.72
N VAL A 160 -3.01 12.23 -10.88
CA VAL A 160 -4.40 11.76 -10.99
C VAL A 160 -4.57 10.39 -10.34
N TYR A 161 -3.69 9.43 -10.61
CA TYR A 161 -3.79 8.11 -9.98
C TYR A 161 -3.48 8.13 -8.49
N VAL A 162 -2.55 8.95 -8.01
CA VAL A 162 -2.32 9.14 -6.57
C VAL A 162 -3.59 9.71 -5.92
N SER A 163 -4.25 10.68 -6.55
CA SER A 163 -5.52 11.22 -6.06
C SER A 163 -6.61 10.14 -5.99
N LYS A 164 -6.77 9.33 -7.05
CA LYS A 164 -7.73 8.22 -7.10
C LYS A 164 -7.43 7.16 -6.04
N ALA A 165 -6.18 6.70 -5.95
CA ALA A 165 -5.73 5.74 -4.95
C ALA A 165 -6.01 6.25 -3.54
N SER A 166 -5.68 7.52 -3.26
CA SER A 166 -5.96 8.15 -1.96
C SER A 166 -7.44 8.08 -1.57
N ALA A 167 -8.35 8.25 -2.52
CA ALA A 167 -9.79 8.15 -2.27
C ALA A 167 -10.20 6.72 -1.89
N PHE A 168 -9.64 5.69 -2.53
CA PHE A 168 -9.94 4.29 -2.20
C PHE A 168 -9.38 3.87 -0.84
N PHE A 169 -8.17 4.32 -0.50
CA PHE A 169 -7.56 4.04 0.80
C PHE A 169 -8.17 4.85 1.95
N ALA A 170 -8.84 5.97 1.67
CA ALA A 170 -9.53 6.77 2.69
C ALA A 170 -10.90 6.20 3.11
N VAL A 171 -11.46 5.25 2.35
CA VAL A 171 -12.73 4.61 2.71
C VAL A 171 -12.46 3.55 3.78
N PRO A 172 -13.06 3.66 4.98
CA PRO A 172 -12.94 2.63 6.00
C PRO A 172 -13.46 1.29 5.48
N ALA A 173 -12.78 0.19 5.81
CA ALA A 173 -13.32 -1.13 5.57
C ALA A 173 -14.67 -1.28 6.31
N PRO A 174 -15.70 -1.90 5.70
CA PRO A 174 -16.96 -2.14 6.39
C PRO A 174 -16.68 -3.01 7.63
N ALA A 175 -17.08 -2.53 8.80
CA ALA A 175 -16.96 -3.30 10.04
C ALA A 175 -17.78 -4.60 9.89
N SER A 176 -17.16 -5.74 10.22
CA SER A 176 -17.84 -7.02 10.32
C SER A 176 -18.98 -6.88 11.33
N GLN A 177 -20.23 -6.98 10.88
CA GLN A 177 -21.41 -6.92 11.75
C GLN A 177 -21.55 -8.23 12.53
N THR A 178 -20.71 -8.45 13.54
CA THR A 178 -21.01 -9.39 14.62
C THR A 178 -21.69 -8.59 15.73
N PRO A 179 -22.98 -8.85 16.03
CA PRO A 179 -23.76 -8.05 16.95
C PRO A 179 -23.45 -8.47 18.39
N GLU A 180 -22.24 -8.23 18.88
CA GLU A 180 -21.88 -8.50 20.29
C GLU A 180 -20.46 -7.95 20.61
N ASP A 181 -20.25 -6.63 20.57
CA ASP A 181 -19.30 -6.00 21.50
C ASP A 181 -19.46 -4.47 21.51
N ASP A 182 -20.22 -3.95 22.49
CA ASP A 182 -20.50 -2.52 22.69
C ASP A 182 -19.28 -1.76 23.29
N GLY A 183 -18.06 -2.25 23.05
CA GLY A 183 -16.83 -1.72 23.64
C GLY A 183 -15.53 -2.01 22.88
N ALA A 184 -15.57 -2.76 21.77
CA ALA A 184 -14.38 -3.01 20.96
C ALA A 184 -14.02 -1.77 20.13
N THR A 185 -13.22 -0.89 20.71
CA THR A 185 -12.50 0.18 20.01
C THR A 185 -12.02 -0.31 18.65
N ASP A 186 -12.32 0.44 17.60
CA ASP A 186 -11.98 0.18 16.19
C ASP A 186 -10.50 -0.21 15.98
N LEU A 187 -10.21 -1.52 16.02
CA LEU A 187 -8.89 -2.13 15.86
C LEU A 187 -8.54 -2.30 14.37
N ALA A 188 -8.72 -1.23 13.60
CA ALA A 188 -8.23 -1.18 12.22
C ALA A 188 -6.69 -1.26 12.23
N ILE A 189 -6.16 -2.41 11.78
CA ILE A 189 -4.72 -2.70 11.62
C ILE A 189 -4.07 -1.72 10.64
N LEU A 190 -4.78 -1.38 9.56
CA LEU A 190 -4.37 -0.35 8.61
C LEU A 190 -5.18 0.93 8.86
N ARG A 191 -4.48 2.03 9.13
CA ARG A 191 -5.07 3.37 9.27
C ARG A 191 -4.49 4.29 8.23
N TYR A 192 -5.38 4.97 7.53
CA TYR A 192 -5.01 5.95 6.51
C TYR A 192 -4.66 7.30 7.14
N ASN A 193 -3.47 7.81 6.84
CA ASN A 193 -2.93 9.10 7.27
C ASN A 193 -2.73 10.02 6.07
N PRO A 194 -3.69 10.93 5.81
CA PRO A 194 -3.61 11.78 4.64
C PRO A 194 -2.57 12.90 4.77
N HIS A 195 -2.20 13.30 6.00
CA HIS A 195 -1.13 14.29 6.21
C HIS A 195 0.24 13.73 5.80
N ALA A 196 0.51 12.46 6.13
CA ALA A 196 1.73 11.77 5.72
C ALA A 196 1.82 11.66 4.19
N LEU A 197 0.71 11.34 3.53
CA LEU A 197 0.63 11.32 2.06
C LEU A 197 0.86 12.69 1.44
N ARG A 198 0.20 13.74 1.94
CA ARG A 198 0.40 15.12 1.46
C ARG A 198 1.86 15.55 1.58
N THR A 199 2.49 15.27 2.72
CA THR A 199 3.89 15.60 2.96
C THR A 199 4.81 14.87 1.98
N SER A 200 4.51 13.60 1.70
CA SER A 200 5.29 12.78 0.77
C SER A 200 5.10 13.23 -0.68
N CYS A 201 3.88 13.62 -1.09
CA CYS A 201 3.61 14.21 -2.41
C CYS A 201 4.45 15.49 -2.62
N GLN A 202 4.44 16.40 -1.63
CA GLN A 202 5.25 17.62 -1.67
C GLN A 202 6.74 17.31 -1.78
N HIS A 203 7.22 16.32 -1.01
CA HIS A 203 8.63 15.91 -1.01
C HIS A 203 9.12 15.44 -2.38
N ILE A 204 8.29 14.68 -3.12
CA ILE A 204 8.67 14.16 -4.44
C ILE A 204 8.43 15.17 -5.57
N GLY A 205 7.93 16.37 -5.27
CA GLY A 205 7.66 17.41 -6.26
C GLY A 205 6.28 17.33 -6.92
N LEU A 206 5.35 16.52 -6.41
CA LEU A 206 3.94 16.63 -6.75
C LEU A 206 3.35 17.82 -6.00
N GLY A 207 3.13 18.92 -6.73
CA GLY A 207 2.62 20.17 -6.15
C GLY A 207 1.34 19.98 -5.33
N GLY A 208 1.20 20.72 -4.24
CA GLY A 208 0.09 20.56 -3.28
C GLY A 208 -1.32 20.72 -3.87
N SER A 209 -1.46 21.37 -5.03
CA SER A 209 -2.72 21.52 -5.77
C SER A 209 -2.96 20.45 -6.83
N ALA A 210 -1.91 19.74 -7.26
CA ALA A 210 -1.99 18.72 -8.31
C ALA A 210 -2.57 17.39 -7.80
N VAL A 211 -2.38 17.10 -6.51
CA VAL A 211 -2.89 15.89 -5.87
C VAL A 211 -4.04 16.23 -4.92
N ARG A 212 -5.21 15.66 -5.19
CA ARG A 212 -6.36 15.71 -4.27
C ARG A 212 -6.26 14.55 -3.31
N VAL A 213 -5.68 14.81 -2.14
CA VAL A 213 -5.57 13.82 -1.06
C VAL A 213 -6.89 13.76 -0.30
N ALA A 214 -7.57 12.62 -0.37
CA ALA A 214 -8.79 12.38 0.40
C ALA A 214 -8.52 12.46 1.91
N GLY A 215 -9.52 12.87 2.70
CA GLY A 215 -9.40 13.02 4.16
C GLY A 215 -8.74 14.33 4.62
N LEU A 216 -8.44 15.26 3.71
CA LEU A 216 -8.02 16.61 4.04
C LEU A 216 -9.09 17.57 3.53
N GLY A 217 -9.81 18.18 4.46
CA GLY A 217 -10.80 19.24 4.17
C GLY A 217 -10.17 20.49 3.57
#